data_AF-A0A177B5P3-F1
#
_entry.id   AF-A0A177B5P3-F1
#
_cell.length_a   1.000
_cell.length_b   1.000
_cell.length_c   1.000
_cell.angle_alpha   90.00
_cell.angle_beta   90.00
_cell.angle_gamma   90.00
#
_symmetry.space_group_name_H-M   'P 1'
#
loop_
_entity.id
_entity.type
_entity.pdbx_description
1 polymer ?
#
loop_
_entity_poly.entity_id
_entity_poly.type
_entity_poly.pdbx_seq_one_letter_code
_entity_poly.pdbx_strand_id
1 'polypeptide(L)'
;MTHYQNYYENVSEYVLMKIFKEIQQFTNLNLINLNPFNIVNTYKLLYNIPKIPKVLISNQANKKILPKIIIVGPQKTGSWALWNFLKIDKKFGTNNYTQHYEEVQFFSNNKLYFQGNEKYVSYFKNLSSDIIYEKSSTYFDNLDAIKRIKSMIPNCLIVIILRNPINRGYSYYHHIKRHVKSIPSFDYFLNQDHTNFIKNIAHKKIYNKIFKTGCYYKYIIKWIENFSFNQIYFIFYNQLKNNPIQVLQNFTKYAKNHFNNKYNTSSQKQVNYRKYLRNRYNPATNGIVHNWGDFLSRRN
;
A
#
# COMPACT_ATOMS: atom_id res chain seq x y z
N MET A 1 25.33 10.11 40.74
CA MET A 1 25.86 9.31 39.62
C MET A 1 25.35 9.88 38.29
N THR A 2 26.00 10.91 37.75
CA THR A 2 25.71 11.48 36.40
C THR A 2 26.97 12.07 35.76
N HIS A 3 28.15 11.46 35.96
CA HIS A 3 29.41 11.94 35.36
C HIS A 3 29.74 11.34 33.98
N TYR A 4 28.96 10.36 33.50
CA TYR A 4 29.25 9.70 32.21
C TYR A 4 28.82 10.50 30.98
N GLN A 5 27.79 11.35 31.09
CA GLN A 5 27.25 12.08 29.94
C GLN A 5 28.21 13.20 29.47
N ASN A 6 28.83 13.91 30.42
CA ASN A 6 29.81 14.96 30.13
C ASN A 6 31.12 14.42 29.53
N TYR A 7 31.46 13.14 29.76
CA TYR A 7 32.68 12.53 29.20
C TYR A 7 32.56 12.33 27.69
N TYR A 8 31.40 11.87 27.20
CA TYR A 8 31.19 11.65 25.77
C TYR A 8 31.05 12.95 24.97
N GLU A 9 30.45 13.99 25.55
CA GLU A 9 30.33 15.30 24.91
C GLU A 9 31.71 15.94 24.65
N ASN A 10 32.59 15.95 25.66
CA ASN A 10 33.95 16.49 25.54
C ASN A 10 34.84 15.68 24.57
N VAL A 11 34.69 14.35 24.53
CA VAL A 11 35.41 13.50 23.57
C VAL A 11 34.92 13.75 22.14
N SER A 12 33.61 13.93 21.94
CA SER A 12 33.05 14.17 20.61
C SER A 12 33.53 15.50 20.00
N GLU A 13 33.61 16.55 20.81
CA GLU A 13 34.12 17.85 20.39
C GLU A 13 35.61 17.79 20.04
N TYR A 14 36.42 17.11 20.87
CA TYR A 14 37.84 16.91 20.61
C TYR A 14 38.08 16.13 19.30
N VAL A 15 37.33 15.05 19.08
CA VAL A 15 37.43 14.23 17.86
C VAL A 15 37.05 15.05 16.63
N LEU A 16 35.96 15.82 16.69
CA LEU A 16 35.55 16.72 15.62
C LEU A 16 36.65 17.76 15.32
N MET A 17 37.15 18.45 16.34
CA MET A 17 38.23 19.42 16.19
C MET A 17 39.49 18.82 15.57
N LYS A 18 39.86 17.60 15.96
CA LYS A 18 41.02 16.90 15.37
C LYS A 18 40.80 16.59 13.89
N ILE A 19 39.61 16.10 13.52
CA ILE A 19 39.24 15.85 12.12
C ILE A 19 39.29 17.15 11.31
N PHE A 20 38.73 18.25 11.82
CA PHE A 20 38.77 19.56 11.15
C PHE A 20 40.22 20.02 10.90
N LYS A 21 41.10 19.87 11.89
CA LYS A 21 42.53 20.21 11.75
C LYS A 21 43.23 19.34 10.72
N GLU A 22 43.00 18.03 10.73
CA GLU A 22 43.60 17.13 9.74
C GLU A 22 43.12 17.44 8.32
N ILE A 23 41.83 17.74 8.13
CA ILE A 23 41.29 18.13 6.81
C ILE A 23 41.94 19.43 6.32
N GLN A 24 42.07 20.45 7.19
CA GLN A 24 42.73 21.71 6.83
C GLN A 24 44.23 21.54 6.55
N GLN A 25 44.89 20.63 7.26
CA GLN A 25 46.33 20.39 7.08
C GLN A 25 46.63 19.65 5.77
N PHE A 26 45.80 18.68 5.39
CA PHE A 26 46.06 17.81 4.25
C PHE A 26 45.25 18.16 2.99
N THR A 27 44.37 19.17 3.04
CA THR A 27 43.58 19.60 1.90
C THR A 27 43.42 21.13 1.84
N ASN A 28 43.21 21.67 0.65
CA ASN A 28 42.85 23.08 0.46
C ASN A 28 41.33 23.31 0.57
N LEU A 29 40.59 22.44 1.29
CA LEU A 29 39.15 22.55 1.42
C LEU A 29 38.78 23.65 2.41
N ASN A 30 38.05 24.65 1.93
CA ASN A 30 37.49 25.70 2.77
C ASN A 30 36.16 25.23 3.38
N LEU A 31 36.18 24.87 4.67
CA LEU A 31 35.00 24.40 5.39
C LEU A 31 34.20 25.61 5.90
N ILE A 32 33.02 25.81 5.31
CA ILE A 32 32.13 26.91 5.67
C ILE A 32 31.05 26.38 6.60
N ASN A 33 30.91 26.99 7.79
CA ASN A 33 29.77 26.72 8.66
C ASN A 33 28.56 27.52 8.16
N LEU A 34 27.64 26.84 7.47
CA LEU A 34 26.38 27.43 7.03
C LEU A 34 25.33 27.24 8.12
N ASN A 35 24.50 28.27 8.33
CA ASN A 35 23.32 28.10 9.17
C ASN A 35 22.39 27.00 8.59
N PRO A 36 21.52 26.37 9.39
CA PRO A 36 20.69 25.24 8.94
C PRO A 36 19.85 25.55 7.69
N PHE A 37 19.36 26.78 7.54
CA PHE A 37 18.58 27.21 6.38
C PHE A 37 19.43 27.26 5.10
N ASN A 38 20.64 27.80 5.19
CA ASN A 38 21.58 27.90 4.09
C ASN A 38 22.13 26.53 3.70
N ILE A 39 22.35 25.62 4.66
CA ILE A 39 22.68 24.21 4.40
C ILE A 39 21.59 23.59 3.53
N VAL A 40 20.33 23.70 3.93
CA VAL A 40 19.21 23.11 3.17
C VAL A 40 19.14 23.66 1.75
N ASN A 41 19.37 24.96 1.55
CA ASN A 41 19.33 25.58 0.23
C ASN A 41 20.52 25.18 -0.65
N THR A 42 21.74 25.16 -0.11
CA THR A 42 22.93 24.68 -0.84
C THR A 42 22.81 23.20 -1.19
N TYR A 43 22.31 22.37 -0.27
CA TYR A 43 22.08 20.94 -0.53
C TYR A 43 21.05 20.71 -1.65
N LYS A 44 19.99 21.54 -1.72
CA LYS A 44 19.02 21.50 -2.84
C LYS A 44 19.64 21.86 -4.18
N LEU A 45 20.53 22.85 -4.20
CA LEU A 45 21.24 23.28 -5.41
C LEU A 45 22.23 22.22 -5.91
N LEU A 46 23.01 21.64 -4.99
CA LEU A 46 24.08 20.68 -5.33
C LEU A 46 23.54 19.34 -5.82
N TYR A 47 22.47 18.83 -5.21
CA TYR A 47 22.01 17.46 -5.44
C TYR A 47 20.75 17.36 -6.29
N ASN A 48 20.32 18.47 -6.90
CA ASN A 48 19.12 18.56 -7.75
C ASN A 48 17.93 17.77 -7.14
N ILE A 49 17.75 17.92 -5.82
CA ILE A 49 16.78 17.10 -5.08
C ILE A 49 15.41 17.35 -5.71
N PRO A 50 14.72 16.32 -6.21
CA PRO A 50 13.40 16.50 -6.77
C PRO A 50 12.56 17.18 -5.69
N LYS A 51 12.03 18.37 -6.00
CA LYS A 51 11.09 19.07 -5.13
C LYS A 51 10.06 18.02 -4.73
N ILE A 52 9.96 17.71 -3.43
CA ILE A 52 8.83 16.94 -2.92
C ILE A 52 7.62 17.67 -3.48
N PRO A 53 6.83 17.07 -4.38
CA PRO A 53 5.78 17.79 -5.07
C PRO A 53 4.89 18.38 -3.98
N LYS A 54 4.89 19.71 -3.85
CA LYS A 54 3.96 20.39 -2.97
C LYS A 54 2.59 19.87 -3.38
N VAL A 55 1.87 19.27 -2.44
CA VAL A 55 0.51 18.76 -2.67
C VAL A 55 -0.40 19.97 -2.87
N LEU A 56 -0.39 20.50 -4.09
CA LEU A 56 -1.30 21.51 -4.57
C LEU A 56 -2.40 20.78 -5.31
N ILE A 57 -3.31 20.14 -4.57
CA ILE A 57 -4.64 19.84 -5.12
C ILE A 57 -5.41 21.16 -5.01
N SER A 58 -5.02 22.17 -5.79
CA SER A 58 -5.57 23.53 -5.73
C SER A 58 -6.99 23.62 -6.27
N ASN A 59 -7.46 22.64 -7.06
CA ASN A 59 -8.78 22.70 -7.67
C ASN A 59 -9.77 21.74 -6.98
N GLN A 60 -10.87 22.29 -6.44
CA GLN A 60 -12.01 21.53 -5.92
C GLN A 60 -12.56 20.52 -6.95
N ALA A 61 -12.41 20.79 -8.25
CA ALA A 61 -12.75 19.87 -9.34
C ALA A 61 -11.98 18.54 -9.29
N ASN A 62 -10.70 18.55 -8.92
CA ASN A 62 -9.89 17.33 -8.81
C ASN A 62 -10.30 16.49 -7.59
N LYS A 63 -10.81 17.10 -6.51
CA LYS A 63 -11.31 16.36 -5.33
C LYS A 63 -12.50 15.48 -5.66
N LYS A 64 -13.33 15.83 -6.65
CA LYS A 64 -14.48 15.00 -7.07
C LYS A 64 -14.07 13.74 -7.83
N ILE A 65 -12.87 13.69 -8.39
CA ILE A 65 -12.41 12.62 -9.30
C ILE A 65 -11.53 11.59 -8.56
N LEU A 66 -11.01 11.93 -7.38
CA LEU A 66 -10.15 11.05 -6.61
C LEU A 66 -10.91 9.88 -5.97
N PRO A 67 -10.25 8.72 -5.76
CA PRO A 67 -10.87 7.60 -5.09
C PRO A 67 -11.24 7.96 -3.65
N LYS A 68 -12.50 7.69 -3.31
CA LYS A 68 -13.02 7.79 -1.94
C LYS A 68 -12.62 6.57 -1.12
N ILE A 69 -12.34 5.43 -1.75
CA ILE A 69 -11.99 4.17 -1.09
C ILE A 69 -10.63 3.68 -1.60
N ILE A 70 -9.75 3.24 -0.71
CA ILE A 70 -8.46 2.65 -1.07
C ILE A 70 -8.33 1.28 -0.40
N ILE A 71 -8.30 0.23 -1.23
CA ILE A 71 -8.09 -1.15 -0.79
C ILE A 71 -6.58 -1.41 -0.77
N VAL A 72 -5.99 -1.37 0.43
CA VAL A 72 -4.53 -1.31 0.61
C VAL A 72 -3.87 -2.69 0.70
N GLY A 73 -4.66 -3.77 0.74
CA GLY A 73 -4.19 -5.15 0.86
C GLY A 73 -4.38 -5.71 2.26
N PRO A 74 -3.41 -6.47 2.82
CA PRO A 74 -2.13 -6.88 2.21
C PRO A 74 -2.27 -7.82 1.00
N GLN A 75 -1.15 -8.15 0.36
CA GLN A 75 -1.14 -9.15 -0.71
C GLN A 75 -1.62 -10.53 -0.21
N LYS A 76 -2.27 -11.27 -1.13
CA LYS A 76 -2.75 -12.66 -0.93
C LYS A 76 -3.89 -12.83 0.08
N THR A 77 -4.69 -11.77 0.27
CA THR A 77 -5.87 -11.77 1.14
C THR A 77 -7.20 -11.63 0.40
N GLY A 78 -7.21 -11.70 -0.94
CA GLY A 78 -8.45 -11.61 -1.73
C GLY A 78 -8.85 -10.19 -2.14
N SER A 79 -7.92 -9.24 -2.11
CA SER A 79 -8.14 -7.86 -2.58
C SER A 79 -8.62 -7.75 -4.02
N TRP A 80 -8.15 -8.63 -4.91
CA TRP A 80 -8.66 -8.71 -6.29
C TRP A 80 -10.13 -9.13 -6.33
N ALA A 81 -10.54 -10.09 -5.49
CA ALA A 81 -11.92 -10.56 -5.46
C ALA A 81 -12.87 -9.44 -5.02
N LEU A 82 -12.53 -8.72 -3.94
CA LEU A 82 -13.30 -7.56 -3.50
C LEU A 82 -13.36 -6.48 -4.59
N TRP A 83 -12.22 -6.12 -5.17
CA TRP A 83 -12.14 -5.15 -6.26
C TRP A 83 -13.04 -5.55 -7.45
N ASN A 84 -13.02 -6.81 -7.86
CA ASN A 84 -13.83 -7.28 -8.98
C ASN A 84 -15.32 -7.33 -8.65
N PHE A 85 -15.68 -7.76 -7.43
CA PHE A 85 -17.07 -7.83 -7.00
C PHE A 85 -17.73 -6.46 -6.86
N LEU A 86 -16.98 -5.42 -6.50
CA LEU A 86 -17.51 -4.06 -6.42
C LEU A 86 -17.99 -3.52 -7.76
N LYS A 87 -17.41 -3.98 -8.88
CA LYS A 87 -17.86 -3.61 -10.24
C LYS A 87 -19.31 -4.00 -10.54
N ILE A 88 -19.91 -4.89 -9.74
CA ILE A 88 -21.31 -5.31 -9.91
C ILE A 88 -22.26 -4.15 -9.61
N ASP A 89 -21.92 -3.29 -8.64
CA ASP A 89 -22.72 -2.12 -8.31
C ASP A 89 -22.24 -0.92 -9.12
N LYS A 90 -23.07 -0.43 -10.04
CA LYS A 90 -22.75 0.71 -10.94
C LYS A 90 -22.40 2.00 -10.17
N LYS A 91 -22.80 2.12 -8.90
CA LYS A 91 -22.42 3.25 -8.03
C LYS A 91 -20.92 3.24 -7.68
N PHE A 92 -20.25 2.11 -7.82
CA PHE A 92 -18.82 1.96 -7.54
C PHE A 92 -18.03 1.87 -8.84
N GLY A 93 -17.03 2.74 -9.00
CA GLY A 93 -16.14 2.79 -10.17
C GLY A 93 -14.68 2.61 -9.78
N THR A 94 -13.86 2.01 -10.64
CA THR A 94 -12.41 1.85 -10.42
C THR A 94 -11.62 2.61 -11.49
N ASN A 95 -10.32 2.77 -11.26
CA ASN A 95 -9.37 3.34 -12.22
C ASN A 95 -9.38 2.68 -13.61
N ASN A 96 -8.97 3.44 -14.62
CA ASN A 96 -8.75 3.04 -16.01
C ASN A 96 -7.29 2.62 -16.29
N TYR A 97 -6.52 2.25 -15.26
CA TYR A 97 -5.12 1.88 -15.43
C TYR A 97 -4.99 0.50 -16.09
N THR A 98 -4.08 0.37 -17.05
CA THR A 98 -3.94 -0.84 -17.88
C THR A 98 -2.54 -1.46 -17.85
N GLN A 99 -1.53 -0.79 -17.28
CA GLN A 99 -0.12 -1.21 -17.42
C GLN A 99 0.30 -2.31 -16.45
N HIS A 100 -0.19 -2.31 -15.20
CA HIS A 100 0.08 -3.35 -14.19
C HIS A 100 -1.21 -4.00 -13.71
N TYR A 101 -1.97 -4.57 -14.64
CA TYR A 101 -3.30 -5.12 -14.37
C TYR A 101 -4.20 -4.07 -13.69
N GLU A 102 -4.82 -4.41 -12.56
CA GLU A 102 -5.72 -3.53 -11.81
C GLU A 102 -5.02 -2.58 -10.80
N GLU A 103 -3.74 -2.80 -10.48
CA GLU A 103 -3.05 -2.06 -9.43
C GLU A 103 -2.26 -0.88 -10.00
N VAL A 104 -2.61 0.33 -9.57
CA VAL A 104 -1.88 1.54 -9.98
C VAL A 104 -0.50 1.59 -9.30
N GLN A 105 -0.42 1.18 -8.03
CA GLN A 105 0.79 1.20 -7.20
C GLN A 105 1.46 2.59 -7.07
N PHE A 106 0.73 3.66 -7.37
CA PHE A 106 1.21 5.05 -7.38
C PHE A 106 1.90 5.44 -6.08
N PHE A 107 1.26 5.18 -4.93
CA PHE A 107 1.78 5.65 -3.64
C PHE A 107 2.98 4.83 -3.13
N SER A 108 3.11 3.57 -3.56
CA SER A 108 4.23 2.68 -3.18
C SER A 108 5.42 2.73 -4.13
N ASN A 109 5.24 3.19 -5.36
CA ASN A 109 6.27 3.21 -6.40
C ASN A 109 6.79 4.63 -6.59
N ASN A 110 8.03 4.89 -6.18
CA ASN A 110 8.66 6.20 -6.29
C ASN A 110 8.67 6.73 -7.74
N LYS A 111 8.96 5.88 -8.73
CA LYS A 111 8.99 6.30 -10.14
C LYS A 111 7.62 6.79 -10.60
N LEU A 112 6.53 6.14 -10.18
CA LEU A 112 5.17 6.57 -10.52
C LEU A 112 4.78 7.81 -9.71
N TYR A 113 5.06 7.84 -8.42
CA TYR A 113 4.72 8.97 -7.54
C TYR A 113 5.35 10.28 -8.02
N PHE A 114 6.62 10.24 -8.45
CA PHE A 114 7.33 11.41 -8.95
C PHE A 114 6.90 11.87 -10.35
N GLN A 115 6.02 11.13 -11.05
CA GLN A 115 5.34 11.65 -12.25
C GLN A 115 4.26 12.69 -11.92
N GLY A 116 3.94 12.87 -10.63
CA GLY A 116 3.07 13.93 -10.15
C GLY A 116 1.61 13.50 -9.97
N ASN A 117 0.89 14.28 -9.17
CA ASN A 117 -0.49 14.00 -8.77
C ASN A 117 -1.46 13.99 -9.97
N GLU A 118 -1.20 14.80 -10.99
CA GLU A 118 -2.02 14.84 -12.21
C GLU A 118 -2.03 13.52 -12.95
N LYS A 119 -0.89 12.81 -12.96
CA LYS A 119 -0.79 11.48 -13.54
C LYS A 119 -1.73 10.52 -12.82
N TYR A 120 -1.74 10.57 -11.48
CA TYR A 120 -2.65 9.75 -10.69
C TYR A 120 -4.12 10.10 -10.94
N VAL A 121 -4.47 11.40 -10.93
CA VAL A 121 -5.84 11.87 -11.22
C VAL A 121 -6.30 11.41 -12.60
N SER A 122 -5.40 11.36 -13.59
CA SER A 122 -5.73 10.94 -14.96
C SER A 122 -6.30 9.53 -15.03
N TYR A 123 -5.92 8.63 -14.12
CA TYR A 123 -6.45 7.27 -14.08
C TYR A 123 -7.92 7.17 -13.67
N PHE A 124 -8.52 8.26 -13.19
CA PHE A 124 -9.90 8.29 -12.72
C PHE A 124 -10.80 9.24 -13.53
N LYS A 125 -10.29 9.81 -14.63
CA LYS A 125 -11.08 10.68 -15.52
C LYS A 125 -12.20 9.88 -16.19
N ASN A 126 -13.31 10.56 -16.48
CA ASN A 126 -14.47 10.05 -17.22
C ASN A 126 -15.18 8.84 -16.57
N LEU A 127 -15.08 8.70 -15.24
CA LEU A 127 -15.86 7.73 -14.49
C LEU A 127 -17.24 8.31 -14.13
N SER A 128 -18.31 7.58 -14.40
CA SER A 128 -19.70 7.98 -14.10
C SER A 128 -20.20 7.51 -12.73
N SER A 129 -19.34 6.87 -11.93
CA SER A 129 -19.70 6.28 -10.64
C SER A 129 -19.60 7.27 -9.47
N ASP A 130 -20.54 7.19 -8.53
CA ASP A 130 -20.62 8.05 -7.34
C ASP A 130 -19.43 7.87 -6.36
N ILE A 131 -18.96 6.63 -6.24
CA ILE A 131 -17.92 6.22 -5.31
C ILE A 131 -16.79 5.56 -6.10
N ILE A 132 -15.68 6.26 -6.23
CA ILE A 132 -14.49 5.76 -6.91
C ILE A 132 -13.62 5.01 -5.89
N TYR A 133 -13.07 3.86 -6.28
CA TYR A 133 -12.14 3.07 -5.48
C TYR A 133 -10.88 2.68 -6.24
N GLU A 134 -9.77 2.54 -5.51
CA GLU A 134 -8.51 2.01 -6.00
C GLU A 134 -8.08 0.79 -5.17
N LYS A 135 -7.36 -0.14 -5.78
CA LYS A 135 -6.77 -1.29 -5.07
C LYS A 135 -5.30 -1.40 -5.42
N SER A 136 -4.43 -1.35 -4.41
CA SER A 136 -3.00 -1.66 -4.55
C SER A 136 -2.52 -2.32 -3.26
N SER A 137 -2.28 -3.63 -3.32
CA SER A 137 -1.92 -4.43 -2.14
C SER A 137 -0.50 -4.19 -1.63
N THR A 138 0.30 -3.42 -2.38
CA THR A 138 1.63 -2.93 -2.00
C THR A 138 1.59 -1.75 -1.03
N TYR A 139 0.42 -1.15 -0.78
CA TYR A 139 0.29 -0.01 0.13
C TYR A 139 0.32 -0.43 1.60
N PHE A 140 -0.26 -1.58 1.94
CA PHE A 140 -0.44 -2.00 3.34
C PHE A 140 0.84 -1.94 4.18
N ASP A 141 1.96 -2.44 3.64
CA ASP A 141 3.25 -2.52 4.34
C ASP A 141 4.28 -1.46 3.91
N ASN A 142 3.84 -0.41 3.21
CA ASN A 142 4.69 0.68 2.72
C ASN A 142 4.39 2.00 3.46
N LEU A 143 5.33 2.45 4.30
CA LEU A 143 5.18 3.65 5.13
C LEU A 143 5.07 4.94 4.30
N ASP A 144 5.78 5.02 3.18
CA ASP A 144 5.66 6.17 2.28
C ASP A 144 4.28 6.22 1.66
N ALA A 145 3.72 5.07 1.29
CA ALA A 145 2.36 5.00 0.74
C ALA A 145 1.33 5.57 1.74
N ILE A 146 1.42 5.21 3.02
CA ILE A 146 0.54 5.74 4.08
C ILE A 146 0.60 7.27 4.12
N LYS A 147 1.82 7.83 4.22
CA LYS A 147 2.03 9.29 4.30
C LYS A 147 1.53 10.00 3.05
N ARG A 148 1.82 9.45 1.86
CA ARG A 148 1.42 10.04 0.58
C ARG A 148 -0.08 10.00 0.37
N ILE A 149 -0.74 8.89 0.74
CA ILE A 149 -2.20 8.78 0.72
C ILE A 149 -2.81 9.79 1.68
N LYS A 150 -2.32 9.89 2.92
CA LYS A 150 -2.84 10.85 3.90
C LYS A 150 -2.73 12.28 3.39
N SER A 151 -1.62 12.62 2.75
CA SER A 151 -1.39 13.95 2.19
C SER A 151 -2.32 14.25 1.01
N MET A 152 -2.54 13.29 0.12
CA MET A 152 -3.30 13.50 -1.12
C MET A 152 -4.82 13.31 -0.95
N ILE A 153 -5.23 12.32 -0.16
CA ILE A 153 -6.63 11.88 -0.02
C ILE A 153 -6.96 11.63 1.47
N PRO A 154 -6.89 12.67 2.32
CA PRO A 154 -7.00 12.51 3.79
C PRO A 154 -8.33 11.97 4.28
N ASN A 155 -9.40 12.11 3.48
CA ASN A 155 -10.78 11.76 3.81
C ASN A 155 -11.24 10.44 3.15
N CYS A 156 -10.32 9.64 2.61
CA CYS A 156 -10.68 8.34 2.05
C CYS A 156 -11.00 7.32 3.15
N LEU A 157 -11.74 6.28 2.75
CA LEU A 157 -11.95 5.06 3.49
C LEU A 157 -10.86 4.05 3.11
N ILE A 158 -10.05 3.66 4.08
CA ILE A 158 -9.02 2.63 3.97
C ILE A 158 -9.65 1.26 4.20
N VAL A 159 -9.46 0.34 3.27
CA VAL A 159 -10.00 -1.03 3.36
C VAL A 159 -8.84 -2.02 3.47
N ILE A 160 -8.82 -2.77 4.57
CA ILE A 160 -7.80 -3.77 4.88
C ILE A 160 -8.46 -5.15 4.91
N ILE A 161 -7.95 -6.08 4.11
CA ILE A 161 -8.46 -7.45 4.08
C ILE A 161 -7.46 -8.37 4.75
N LEU A 162 -7.84 -8.99 5.87
CA LEU A 162 -6.97 -9.83 6.68
C LEU A 162 -7.23 -11.32 6.42
N ARG A 163 -6.16 -12.11 6.40
CA ARG A 163 -6.20 -13.57 6.28
C ARG A 163 -5.35 -14.16 7.40
N ASN A 164 -5.59 -15.41 7.79
CA ASN A 164 -4.63 -16.10 8.68
C ASN A 164 -3.19 -15.89 8.14
N PRO A 165 -2.26 -15.36 8.95
CA PRO A 165 -0.96 -14.87 8.49
C PRO A 165 -0.08 -16.00 7.92
N ILE A 166 -0.20 -17.21 8.46
CA ILE A 166 0.50 -18.41 7.97
C ILE A 166 -0.01 -18.75 6.56
N ASN A 167 -1.33 -18.86 6.40
CA ASN A 167 -1.95 -19.13 5.10
C ASN A 167 -1.65 -18.04 4.05
N ARG A 168 -1.57 -16.78 4.49
CA ARG A 168 -1.16 -15.65 3.66
C ARG A 168 0.30 -15.78 3.22
N GLY A 169 1.20 -16.10 4.16
CA GLY A 169 2.62 -16.40 3.92
C GLY A 169 2.84 -17.50 2.90
N TYR A 170 2.20 -18.65 3.13
CA TYR A 170 2.26 -19.79 2.21
C TYR A 170 1.72 -19.45 0.81
N SER A 171 0.62 -18.69 0.75
CA SER A 171 0.06 -18.22 -0.53
C SER A 171 0.99 -17.25 -1.26
N TYR A 172 1.76 -16.45 -0.54
CA TYR A 172 2.77 -15.57 -1.12
C TYR A 172 3.97 -16.35 -1.65
N TYR A 173 4.46 -17.34 -0.88
CA TYR A 173 5.53 -18.23 -1.31
C TYR A 173 5.20 -18.89 -2.66
N HIS A 174 4.03 -19.54 -2.75
CA HIS A 174 3.58 -20.18 -3.99
C HIS A 174 3.34 -19.19 -5.13
N HIS A 175 3.01 -17.93 -4.84
CA HIS A 175 2.95 -16.90 -5.86
C HIS A 175 4.34 -16.63 -6.44
N ILE A 176 5.35 -16.42 -5.59
CA ILE A 176 6.72 -16.17 -6.06
C ILE A 176 7.32 -17.39 -6.77
N LYS A 177 7.08 -18.62 -6.26
CA LYS A 177 7.57 -19.85 -6.90
C LYS A 177 7.12 -20.02 -8.36
N ARG A 178 5.96 -19.47 -8.74
CA ARG A 178 5.49 -19.47 -10.13
C ARG A 178 6.23 -18.50 -11.04
N HIS A 179 6.87 -17.48 -10.48
CA HIS A 179 7.56 -16.42 -11.22
C HIS A 179 9.09 -16.55 -11.14
N VAL A 180 9.61 -17.17 -10.10
CA VAL A 180 11.04 -17.33 -9.83
C VAL A 180 11.37 -18.81 -9.82
N LYS A 181 11.98 -19.30 -10.91
CA LYS A 181 12.28 -20.73 -11.12
C LYS A 181 13.17 -21.32 -10.02
N SER A 182 14.07 -20.53 -9.44
CA SER A 182 15.09 -20.98 -8.48
C SER A 182 14.88 -20.45 -7.06
N ILE A 183 13.63 -20.36 -6.60
CA ILE A 183 13.34 -19.99 -5.20
C ILE A 183 13.64 -21.18 -4.25
N PRO A 184 14.22 -20.94 -3.05
CA PRO A 184 14.34 -21.98 -2.04
C PRO A 184 13.00 -22.61 -1.62
N SER A 185 13.06 -23.73 -0.88
CA SER A 185 11.86 -24.34 -0.30
C SER A 185 11.18 -23.41 0.71
N PHE A 186 9.90 -23.66 1.02
CA PHE A 186 9.24 -22.92 2.09
C PHE A 186 9.92 -23.18 3.44
N ASP A 187 10.35 -24.41 3.69
CA ASP A 187 11.08 -24.82 4.90
C ASP A 187 12.41 -24.09 5.06
N TYR A 188 13.13 -23.83 3.95
CA TYR A 188 14.32 -22.98 3.99
C TYR A 188 14.02 -21.62 4.63
N PHE A 189 12.87 -21.01 4.29
CA PHE A 189 12.48 -19.72 4.85
C PHE A 189 11.95 -19.83 6.29
N LEU A 190 11.30 -20.94 6.66
CA LEU A 190 10.87 -21.19 8.03
C LEU A 190 12.05 -21.34 8.99
N ASN A 191 13.11 -22.03 8.54
CA ASN A 191 14.30 -22.33 9.34
C ASN A 191 15.33 -21.19 9.38
N GLN A 192 15.02 -20.01 8.81
CA GLN A 192 15.90 -18.86 8.97
C GLN A 192 15.69 -18.24 10.34
N ASP A 193 16.75 -18.21 11.15
CA ASP A 193 16.75 -17.47 12.41
C ASP A 193 16.27 -16.04 12.17
N HIS A 194 15.29 -15.62 12.97
CA HIS A 194 14.64 -14.31 12.89
C HIS A 194 15.63 -13.12 13.02
N THR A 195 16.91 -13.38 13.30
CA THR A 195 17.98 -12.46 13.73
C THR A 195 18.92 -11.95 12.62
N ASN A 196 18.53 -11.97 11.33
CA ASN A 196 19.23 -11.36 10.17
C ASN A 196 20.23 -12.21 9.36
N PHE A 197 20.29 -13.54 9.49
CA PHE A 197 21.28 -14.35 8.76
C PHE A 197 20.97 -14.67 7.28
N ILE A 198 19.94 -14.06 6.66
CA ILE A 198 19.75 -14.19 5.21
C ILE A 198 20.71 -13.23 4.49
N LYS A 199 21.89 -13.74 4.14
CA LYS A 199 22.93 -13.00 3.36
C LYS A 199 22.41 -12.57 1.99
N ASN A 200 21.59 -13.40 1.34
CA ASN A 200 21.05 -13.09 0.02
C ASN A 200 19.91 -12.04 0.11
N ILE A 201 20.13 -10.87 -0.49
CA ILE A 201 19.18 -9.75 -0.48
C ILE A 201 17.82 -10.13 -1.07
N ALA A 202 17.79 -10.93 -2.15
CA ALA A 202 16.54 -11.38 -2.77
C ALA A 202 15.76 -12.31 -1.83
N HIS A 203 16.44 -13.27 -1.19
CA HIS A 203 15.83 -14.15 -0.20
C HIS A 203 15.30 -13.36 1.00
N LYS A 204 16.05 -12.35 1.47
CA LYS A 204 15.63 -11.47 2.57
C LYS A 204 14.36 -10.70 2.22
N LYS A 205 14.24 -10.19 0.99
CA LYS A 205 13.02 -9.53 0.50
C LYS A 205 11.83 -10.49 0.49
N ILE A 206 12.02 -11.71 0.00
CA ILE A 206 10.96 -12.74 -0.03
C ILE A 206 10.56 -13.13 1.38
N TYR A 207 11.52 -13.41 2.27
CA TYR A 207 11.27 -13.72 3.68
C TYR A 207 10.46 -12.62 4.37
N ASN A 208 10.86 -11.35 4.21
CA ASN A 208 10.12 -10.22 4.76
C ASN A 208 8.68 -10.19 4.23
N LYS A 209 8.50 -10.43 2.93
CA LYS A 209 7.17 -10.47 2.33
C LYS A 209 6.36 -11.68 2.78
N ILE A 210 6.96 -12.82 3.14
CA ILE A 210 6.29 -14.02 3.66
C ILE A 210 5.86 -13.81 5.12
N PHE A 211 6.79 -13.41 6.00
CA PHE A 211 6.56 -13.39 7.44
C PHE A 211 6.33 -11.99 7.99
N LYS A 212 7.18 -11.01 7.69
CA LYS A 212 7.07 -9.66 8.27
C LYS A 212 5.75 -8.99 7.87
N THR A 213 5.35 -9.05 6.60
CA THR A 213 4.04 -8.54 6.15
C THR A 213 2.86 -9.24 6.84
N GLY A 214 3.05 -10.46 7.35
CA GLY A 214 2.05 -11.19 8.15
C GLY A 214 1.92 -10.70 9.60
N CYS A 215 2.88 -9.93 10.11
CA CYS A 215 2.80 -9.26 11.41
C CYS A 215 1.90 -8.02 11.34
N TYR A 216 0.61 -8.21 11.07
CA TYR A 216 -0.32 -7.14 10.71
C TYR A 216 -0.36 -5.98 11.70
N TYR A 217 -0.28 -6.26 13.00
CA TYR A 217 -0.21 -5.26 14.08
C TYR A 217 0.78 -4.13 13.77
N LYS A 218 1.99 -4.48 13.28
CA LYS A 218 3.06 -3.51 12.99
C LYS A 218 2.65 -2.47 11.94
N TYR A 219 1.77 -2.84 11.01
CA TYR A 219 1.34 -1.97 9.93
C TYR A 219 -0.03 -1.34 10.20
N ILE A 220 -0.95 -2.07 10.82
CA ILE A 220 -2.28 -1.55 11.18
C ILE A 220 -2.15 -0.33 12.10
N ILE A 221 -1.24 -0.37 13.09
CA ILE A 221 -0.98 0.80 13.94
C ILE A 221 -0.60 2.02 13.11
N LYS A 222 0.22 1.86 12.07
CA LYS A 222 0.63 2.98 11.21
C LYS A 222 -0.53 3.55 10.41
N TRP A 223 -1.50 2.71 10.01
CA TRP A 223 -2.74 3.20 9.43
C TRP A 223 -3.60 3.97 10.44
N ILE A 224 -3.76 3.47 11.67
CA ILE A 224 -4.54 4.11 12.73
C ILE A 224 -3.89 5.43 13.21
N GLU A 225 -2.56 5.51 13.25
CA GLU A 225 -1.83 6.76 13.56
C GLU A 225 -2.07 7.86 12.51
N ASN A 226 -2.44 7.50 11.28
CA ASN A 226 -2.60 8.46 10.16
C ASN A 226 -4.06 8.70 9.76
N PHE A 227 -4.97 7.77 10.03
CA PHE A 227 -6.38 7.83 9.67
C PHE A 227 -7.25 7.55 10.89
N SER A 228 -8.37 8.25 11.01
CA SER A 228 -9.31 7.98 12.10
C SER A 228 -9.85 6.56 12.02
N PHE A 229 -10.20 5.97 13.16
CA PHE A 229 -10.70 4.59 13.21
C PHE A 229 -11.91 4.38 12.29
N ASN A 230 -12.81 5.35 12.20
CA ASN A 230 -14.00 5.31 11.33
C ASN A 230 -13.65 5.32 9.82
N GLN A 231 -12.43 5.72 9.46
CA GLN A 231 -11.92 5.66 8.09
C GLN A 231 -11.21 4.34 7.78
N ILE A 232 -11.17 3.37 8.70
CA ILE A 232 -10.54 2.08 8.46
C ILE A 232 -11.61 0.99 8.56
N TYR A 233 -11.78 0.23 7.48
CA TYR A 233 -12.72 -0.88 7.41
C TYR A 233 -11.98 -2.20 7.20
N PHE A 234 -12.21 -3.15 8.11
CA PHE A 234 -11.60 -4.47 8.05
C PHE A 234 -12.53 -5.49 7.41
N ILE A 235 -11.98 -6.34 6.54
CA ILE A 235 -12.66 -7.50 5.96
C ILE A 235 -11.84 -8.74 6.26
N PHE A 236 -12.48 -9.81 6.73
CA PHE A 236 -11.80 -11.09 6.90
C PHE A 236 -11.93 -11.94 5.64
N TYR A 237 -10.79 -12.45 5.15
CA TYR A 237 -10.71 -13.28 3.95
C TYR A 237 -11.62 -14.50 4.01
N ASN A 238 -11.73 -15.16 5.17
CA ASN A 238 -12.59 -16.33 5.32
C ASN A 238 -14.07 -15.98 5.09
N GLN A 239 -14.52 -14.80 5.57
CA GLN A 239 -15.87 -14.32 5.32
C GLN A 239 -16.06 -13.96 3.84
N LEU A 240 -15.08 -13.28 3.24
CA LEU A 240 -15.12 -12.93 1.81
C LEU A 240 -15.13 -14.18 0.91
N LYS A 241 -14.44 -15.25 1.31
CA LYS A 241 -14.40 -16.53 0.59
C LYS A 241 -15.72 -17.29 0.74
N ASN A 242 -16.21 -17.44 1.97
CA ASN A 242 -17.34 -18.33 2.25
C ASN A 242 -18.69 -17.64 2.01
N ASN A 243 -18.81 -16.36 2.34
CA ASN A 243 -20.05 -15.58 2.25
C ASN A 243 -19.83 -14.22 1.52
N PRO A 244 -19.34 -14.21 0.26
CA PRO A 244 -18.98 -12.99 -0.45
C PRO A 244 -20.14 -11.99 -0.56
N ILE A 245 -21.36 -12.47 -0.70
CA ILE A 245 -22.56 -11.64 -0.88
C ILE A 245 -22.84 -10.79 0.36
N GLN A 246 -22.81 -11.42 1.54
CA GLN A 246 -23.05 -10.72 2.79
C GLN A 246 -21.95 -9.70 3.07
N VAL A 247 -20.68 -10.06 2.80
CA VAL A 247 -19.55 -9.13 2.92
C VAL A 247 -19.73 -7.92 2.01
N LEU A 248 -20.12 -8.13 0.75
CA LEU A 248 -20.37 -7.03 -0.20
C LEU A 248 -21.56 -6.16 0.19
N GLN A 249 -22.66 -6.75 0.63
CA GLN A 249 -23.83 -6.00 1.10
C GLN A 249 -23.48 -5.12 2.30
N ASN A 250 -22.80 -5.69 3.30
CA ASN A 250 -22.38 -4.96 4.49
C ASN A 250 -21.40 -3.83 4.13
N PHE A 251 -20.38 -4.14 3.33
CA PHE A 251 -19.36 -3.17 2.94
C PHE A 251 -19.94 -2.04 2.08
N THR A 252 -20.76 -2.35 1.07
CA THR A 252 -21.36 -1.32 0.20
C THR A 252 -22.37 -0.45 0.95
N LYS A 253 -23.13 -1.03 1.88
CA LYS A 253 -24.01 -0.27 2.79
C LYS A 253 -23.18 0.67 3.67
N TYR A 254 -22.12 0.15 4.30
CA TYR A 254 -21.21 0.96 5.12
C TYR A 254 -20.61 2.11 4.31
N ALA A 255 -20.03 1.82 3.14
CA ALA A 255 -19.41 2.83 2.29
C ALA A 255 -20.38 3.92 1.85
N LYS A 256 -21.62 3.55 1.46
CA LYS A 256 -22.67 4.51 1.11
C LYS A 256 -23.01 5.43 2.28
N ASN A 257 -23.19 4.87 3.48
CA ASN A 257 -23.49 5.65 4.69
C ASN A 257 -22.31 6.53 5.10
N HIS A 258 -21.08 6.03 4.99
CA HIS A 258 -19.86 6.76 5.35
C HIS A 258 -19.67 8.03 4.51
N PHE A 259 -20.07 8.02 3.23
CA PHE A 259 -19.90 9.18 2.35
C PHE A 259 -21.16 10.04 2.19
N ASN A 260 -22.34 9.59 2.60
CA ASN A 260 -23.58 10.33 2.47
C ASN A 260 -24.33 10.40 3.82
N ASN A 261 -24.40 11.60 4.41
CA ASN A 261 -25.19 11.90 5.62
C ASN A 261 -26.72 11.88 5.40
N LYS A 262 -27.22 11.39 4.26
CA LYS A 262 -28.65 11.36 3.89
C LYS A 262 -29.05 10.05 3.22
N TYR A 263 -28.93 8.92 3.94
CA TYR A 263 -29.62 7.69 3.53
C TYR A 263 -30.67 7.31 4.59
N ASN A 264 -31.84 7.95 4.48
CA ASN A 264 -33.06 7.40 5.06
C ASN A 264 -33.36 6.06 4.37
N THR A 265 -33.64 5.07 5.21
CA THR A 265 -33.95 3.67 4.90
C THR A 265 -35.33 3.52 4.27
N SER A 266 -35.50 3.99 3.04
CA SER A 266 -36.69 3.69 2.25
C SER A 266 -36.30 3.41 0.79
N SER A 267 -36.63 2.18 0.36
CA SER A 267 -36.58 1.65 -1.02
C SER A 267 -35.22 1.62 -1.75
N GLN A 268 -34.20 0.98 -1.17
CA GLN A 268 -33.04 0.54 -1.98
C GLN A 268 -33.37 -0.75 -2.73
N LYS A 269 -33.44 -0.70 -4.07
CA LYS A 269 -33.36 -1.90 -4.93
C LYS A 269 -32.06 -2.63 -4.58
N GLN A 270 -32.14 -3.76 -3.86
CA GLN A 270 -30.98 -4.57 -3.50
C GLN A 270 -30.27 -5.02 -4.77
N VAL A 271 -28.97 -4.72 -4.88
CA VAL A 271 -28.12 -5.27 -5.94
C VAL A 271 -28.11 -6.79 -5.77
N ASN A 272 -28.56 -7.53 -6.79
CA ASN A 272 -28.66 -8.98 -6.73
C ASN A 272 -27.28 -9.63 -6.99
N TYR A 273 -26.42 -9.58 -5.98
CA TYR A 273 -25.11 -10.23 -6.01
C TYR A 273 -25.22 -11.76 -6.19
N ARG A 274 -26.33 -12.39 -5.75
CA ARG A 274 -26.58 -13.84 -5.91
C ARG A 274 -26.60 -14.25 -7.39
N LYS A 275 -27.37 -13.55 -8.22
CA LYS A 275 -27.47 -13.85 -9.67
C LYS A 275 -26.11 -13.70 -10.36
N TYR A 276 -25.35 -12.66 -10.03
CA TYR A 276 -24.06 -12.39 -10.66
C TYR A 276 -22.97 -13.38 -10.26
N LEU A 277 -22.87 -13.68 -8.95
CA LEU A 277 -21.89 -14.65 -8.47
C LEU A 277 -22.26 -16.07 -8.90
N ARG A 278 -23.53 -16.46 -8.96
CA ARG A 278 -23.92 -17.81 -9.44
C ARG A 278 -23.50 -18.07 -10.88
N ASN A 279 -23.60 -17.06 -11.75
CA ASN A 279 -23.15 -17.16 -13.15
C ASN A 279 -21.62 -17.17 -13.32
N ARG A 280 -20.87 -16.88 -12.24
CA ARG A 280 -19.40 -16.84 -12.23
C ARG A 280 -18.78 -17.64 -11.09
N TYR A 281 -19.50 -18.44 -10.31
CA TYR A 281 -18.99 -19.16 -9.14
C TYR A 281 -19.76 -20.47 -9.04
N ASN A 282 -19.08 -21.58 -9.36
CA ASN A 282 -19.66 -22.92 -9.26
C ASN A 282 -19.14 -23.54 -7.94
N PRO A 283 -20.01 -23.80 -6.95
CA PRO A 283 -19.58 -24.35 -5.68
C PRO A 283 -18.96 -25.76 -5.81
N ALA A 284 -19.24 -26.48 -6.92
CA ALA A 284 -18.65 -27.79 -7.18
C ALA A 284 -17.14 -27.75 -7.56
N THR A 285 -16.58 -26.59 -7.91
CA THR A 285 -15.18 -26.47 -8.39
C THR A 285 -14.26 -25.65 -7.50
N ASN A 286 -14.66 -25.29 -6.28
CA ASN A 286 -13.84 -24.48 -5.36
C ASN A 286 -13.27 -23.17 -5.98
N GLY A 287 -13.99 -22.58 -6.94
CA GLY A 287 -13.51 -21.40 -7.66
C GLY A 287 -14.60 -20.64 -8.42
N ILE A 288 -14.29 -19.37 -8.68
CA ILE A 288 -14.97 -18.55 -9.69
C ILE A 288 -14.93 -19.36 -11.01
N VAL A 289 -16.06 -19.50 -11.71
CA VAL A 289 -16.17 -19.94 -13.12
C VAL A 289 -15.47 -18.90 -14.00
N HIS A 290 -14.16 -18.88 -13.88
CA HIS A 290 -13.25 -18.82 -14.99
C HIS A 290 -12.46 -20.11 -14.87
N ASN A 291 -12.49 -20.92 -15.93
CA ASN A 291 -11.56 -22.03 -16.11
C ASN A 291 -10.17 -21.57 -15.67
N TRP A 292 -9.66 -22.12 -14.56
CA TRP A 292 -8.23 -22.07 -14.27
C TRP A 292 -7.43 -22.72 -15.43
N GLY A 293 -8.09 -23.54 -16.25
CA GLY A 293 -7.57 -24.10 -17.51
C GLY A 293 -7.43 -23.11 -18.68
N ASP A 294 -8.29 -22.10 -18.83
CA ASP A 294 -8.16 -21.13 -19.95
C ASP A 294 -7.06 -20.08 -19.70
N PHE A 295 -6.61 -19.96 -18.44
CA PHE A 295 -5.39 -19.23 -18.10
C PHE A 295 -4.11 -20.05 -18.38
N LEU A 296 -4.25 -21.37 -18.61
CA LEU A 296 -3.15 -22.29 -18.93
C LEU A 296 -2.97 -22.51 -20.44
N SER A 297 -3.99 -22.30 -21.28
CA SER A 297 -3.89 -22.49 -22.74
C SER A 297 -3.38 -21.28 -23.53
N ARG A 298 -3.31 -20.09 -22.93
CA ARG A 298 -2.73 -18.87 -23.55
C ARG A 298 -1.24 -18.66 -23.21
N ARG A 299 -0.56 -19.71 -22.76
CA ARG A 299 0.90 -19.71 -22.53
C ARG A 299 1.54 -20.87 -23.29
N ASN A 300 1.41 -20.81 -24.61
CA ASN A 300 2.43 -21.23 -25.57
C ASN A 300 2.55 -20.09 -26.58
#